data_AF-A0A3B4EAC2-F1
#
_entry.id   AF-A0A3B4EAC2-F1
#
_cell.length_a   1.000
_cell.length_b   1.000
_cell.length_c   1.000
_cell.angle_alpha   90.00
_cell.angle_beta   90.00
_cell.angle_gamma   90.00
#
_symmetry.space_group_name_H-M   'P 1'
#
loop_
_entity.id
_entity.type
_entity.pdbx_description
1 polymer ?
#
loop_
_entity_poly.entity_id
_entity_poly.type
_entity_poly.pdbx_seq_one_letter_code
_entity_poly.pdbx_strand_id
1 'polypeptide(L)'
;MAPLSQKALRLLSVKQLLRPHISVAWVSTYKAVIFDMFGVLIPSPLPKATEWEDKNGVPRGTIGQAIRTGGDGNVWRKYMRGELGPEEFVEAFSRDCSQIVGFKVHIGSFHSALTSDSMTRPLTVMMEAVRCARAEGLKTAVLSNNFLLLGGRSYMPLDPSLFDVIVESCRVGLCKPDPRIYQLCADRLGVSPQEAVFLDDLRFNVEAAERVGMRGITVRDPAQAVKELEEVLKVPLSGFVPGTRSVRQTQQLPMDRLAQYLNSAVQLPQTGPITVRQFSHSHSNSTYLLSCGGHQLVLKKKADTEALRKECRLLTALNKVGVPVPDVIAHCEVPSVLDTAFYLRSYCQGRVFNDFSLPELDADEKKCVYEAMIQTLCQIHRVDPETTGLADLRERVSCNSGGFMEFEVKRLAQQYKAHETQPIPAMNRLIEWLLSHLPEQQKATLLHGSFRLNNLVFDSEKPKVRAVLGWSLSTVGDPLVDVAFCCMSQYLSPNTTQPGNKLASVDIPSAEELFELYSKAMGLESIPHWQFYMAFSFFCQAVILQANHISSLKVTAGTRDIEDMAELAWVFAIKEGFRIFNAVPRAAGS
;
A
#
# COMPACT_ATOMS: atom_id res chain seq x y z
N MET A 1 -8.53 63.96 44.60
CA MET A 1 -7.63 64.09 43.43
C MET A 1 -8.23 63.29 42.29
N ALA A 2 -8.70 63.97 41.24
CA ALA A 2 -9.05 63.34 39.95
C ALA A 2 -7.76 63.17 39.10
N PRO A 3 -7.81 62.71 37.84
CA PRO A 3 -8.28 61.43 37.28
C PRO A 3 -7.18 60.81 36.35
N LEU A 4 -7.40 59.71 35.60
CA LEU A 4 -7.69 59.71 34.15
C LEU A 4 -7.87 58.23 33.70
N SER A 5 -9.05 57.79 33.24
CA SER A 5 -9.52 57.75 31.83
C SER A 5 -8.74 56.76 30.95
N GLN A 6 -9.33 55.85 30.16
CA GLN A 6 -10.36 56.10 29.14
C GLN A 6 -10.80 54.78 28.44
N LYS A 7 -12.02 54.80 27.88
CA LYS A 7 -12.56 54.01 26.75
C LYS A 7 -13.04 52.57 27.04
N ALA A 8 -14.22 52.13 26.61
CA ALA A 8 -15.31 52.77 25.87
C ALA A 8 -16.56 51.86 25.97
N LEU A 9 -17.73 52.49 26.14
CA LEU A 9 -19.05 51.87 25.97
C LEU A 9 -19.73 52.64 24.83
N ARG A 10 -20.06 51.97 23.73
CA ARG A 10 -21.17 52.35 22.84
C ARG A 10 -21.62 51.14 22.03
N LEU A 11 -22.88 50.80 22.24
CA LEU A 11 -23.68 49.81 21.53
C LEU A 11 -23.81 50.15 20.05
N LEU A 12 -23.68 49.13 19.20
CA LEU A 12 -24.37 49.04 17.91
C LEU A 12 -24.77 47.57 17.71
N SER A 13 -26.07 47.37 17.51
CA SER A 13 -26.68 46.08 17.21
C SER A 13 -26.17 45.50 15.89
N VAL A 14 -25.73 44.25 15.91
CA VAL A 14 -25.76 43.39 14.72
C VAL A 14 -26.30 42.01 15.13
N LYS A 15 -27.63 41.91 15.22
CA LYS A 15 -28.31 40.67 14.85
C LYS A 15 -28.14 40.50 13.34
N GLN A 16 -27.08 39.83 12.93
CA GLN A 16 -26.91 39.07 11.68
C GLN A 16 -25.43 38.77 11.49
N LEU A 17 -25.03 37.55 11.86
CA LEU A 17 -24.04 36.70 11.18
C LEU A 17 -23.81 35.44 12.03
N LEU A 18 -24.91 34.76 12.41
CA LEU A 18 -24.86 33.31 12.48
C LEU A 18 -24.79 32.82 11.04
N ARG A 19 -23.58 32.80 10.47
CA ARG A 19 -23.31 31.87 9.39
C ARG A 19 -23.11 30.51 10.06
N PRO A 20 -23.92 29.50 9.73
CA PRO A 20 -23.46 28.16 9.99
C PRO A 20 -22.18 28.00 9.17
N HIS A 21 -21.05 27.71 9.82
CA HIS A 21 -19.99 27.00 9.13
C HIS A 21 -20.57 25.62 8.82
N ILE A 22 -21.40 25.57 7.77
CA ILE A 22 -21.73 24.33 7.08
C ILE A 22 -20.38 23.89 6.53
N SER A 23 -19.77 22.92 7.20
CA SER A 23 -18.79 22.06 6.55
C SER A 23 -19.53 21.37 5.41
N VAL A 24 -19.54 21.98 4.24
CA VAL A 24 -19.97 21.32 3.02
C VAL A 24 -18.94 20.21 2.82
N ALA A 25 -19.36 19.00 3.16
CA ALA A 25 -18.60 17.79 2.91
C ALA A 25 -18.40 17.69 1.39
N TRP A 26 -17.18 17.90 0.93
CA TRP A 26 -16.80 17.61 -0.44
C TRP A 26 -16.53 16.11 -0.55
N VAL A 27 -17.59 15.31 -0.51
CA VAL A 27 -17.51 13.93 -1.01
C VAL A 27 -17.71 14.06 -2.52
N SER A 28 -16.67 13.78 -3.29
CA SER A 28 -16.82 13.64 -4.74
C SER A 28 -17.97 12.67 -5.02
N THR A 29 -18.92 13.08 -5.84
CA THR A 29 -20.00 12.18 -6.28
C THR A 29 -19.49 11.09 -7.22
N TYR A 30 -18.27 11.23 -7.73
CA TYR A 30 -17.65 10.29 -8.63
C TYR A 30 -16.95 9.16 -7.87
N LYS A 31 -17.12 7.95 -8.38
CA LYS A 31 -16.53 6.71 -7.86
C LYS A 31 -15.50 6.11 -8.82
N ALA A 32 -15.47 6.56 -10.08
CA ALA A 32 -14.59 6.01 -11.10
C ALA A 32 -14.04 7.06 -12.07
N VAL A 33 -12.86 6.77 -12.62
CA VAL A 33 -12.25 7.49 -13.73
C VAL A 33 -11.90 6.51 -14.84
N ILE A 34 -12.42 6.78 -16.04
CA ILE A 34 -12.28 5.95 -17.23
C ILE A 34 -11.41 6.72 -18.22
N PHE A 35 -10.32 6.12 -18.65
CA PHE A 35 -9.36 6.73 -19.56
C PHE A 35 -9.42 6.03 -20.93
N ASP A 36 -9.41 6.80 -22.01
CA ASP A 36 -8.92 6.25 -23.27
C ASP A 36 -7.44 5.88 -23.13
N MET A 37 -6.97 4.98 -23.98
CA MET A 37 -5.56 4.62 -24.05
C MET A 37 -4.80 5.61 -24.94
N PHE A 38 -5.17 5.70 -26.21
CA PHE A 38 -4.48 6.51 -27.21
C PHE A 38 -4.78 8.00 -27.01
N GLY A 39 -3.76 8.84 -27.07
CA GLY A 39 -3.90 10.30 -26.86
C GLY A 39 -4.12 10.73 -25.41
N VAL A 40 -4.38 9.79 -24.49
CA VAL A 40 -4.61 10.07 -23.07
C VAL A 40 -3.56 9.39 -22.18
N LEU A 41 -3.44 8.06 -22.22
CA LEU A 41 -2.44 7.33 -21.42
C LEU A 41 -1.13 7.10 -22.18
N ILE A 42 -1.22 6.97 -23.50
CA ILE A 42 -0.08 6.87 -24.44
C ILE A 42 -0.26 7.89 -25.58
N PRO A 43 0.76 8.17 -26.39
CA PRO A 43 0.65 9.12 -27.50
C PRO A 43 -0.49 8.82 -28.48
N SER A 44 -1.05 9.88 -29.08
CA SER A 44 -2.11 9.75 -30.09
C SER A 44 -1.53 9.18 -31.40
N PRO A 45 -2.24 8.27 -32.09
CA PRO A 45 -1.78 7.69 -33.35
C PRO A 45 -1.88 8.68 -34.53
N LEU A 46 -2.66 9.76 -34.42
CA LEU A 46 -2.89 10.72 -35.52
C LEU A 46 -1.61 11.46 -35.95
N PRO A 47 -0.82 12.07 -35.06
CA PRO A 47 0.49 12.62 -35.42
C PRO A 47 1.40 11.59 -36.08
N LYS A 48 1.36 10.33 -35.62
CA LYS A 48 2.18 9.25 -36.18
C LYS A 48 1.75 8.87 -37.60
N ALA A 49 0.45 8.93 -37.88
CA ALA A 49 -0.08 8.76 -39.22
C ALA A 49 0.44 9.86 -40.16
N THR A 50 0.44 11.12 -39.73
CA THR A 50 0.97 12.23 -40.55
C THR A 50 2.47 12.12 -40.78
N GLU A 51 3.26 11.75 -39.76
CA GLU A 51 4.70 11.49 -39.91
C GLU A 51 4.96 10.35 -40.91
N TRP A 52 4.16 9.29 -40.83
CA TRP A 52 4.25 8.17 -41.75
C TRP A 52 3.88 8.57 -43.19
N GLU A 53 2.83 9.36 -43.37
CA GLU A 53 2.41 9.87 -44.68
C GLU A 53 3.55 10.65 -45.35
N ASP A 54 4.15 11.60 -44.62
CA ASP A 54 5.28 12.41 -45.09
C ASP A 54 6.48 11.53 -45.51
N LYS A 55 6.83 10.54 -44.66
CA LYS A 55 7.98 9.66 -44.90
C LYS A 55 7.79 8.75 -46.11
N ASN A 56 6.56 8.39 -46.46
CA ASN A 56 6.26 7.43 -47.52
C ASN A 56 5.70 8.10 -48.79
N GLY A 57 5.75 9.44 -48.88
CA GLY A 57 5.27 10.18 -50.05
C GLY A 57 3.76 10.09 -50.25
N VAL A 58 3.00 9.87 -49.17
CA VAL A 58 1.53 9.84 -49.19
C VAL A 58 1.00 11.22 -48.84
N PRO A 59 0.03 11.78 -49.59
CA PRO A 59 -0.60 13.05 -49.24
C PRO A 59 -1.10 13.10 -47.80
N ARG A 60 -0.75 14.18 -47.07
CA ARG A 60 -1.17 14.37 -45.67
C ARG A 60 -2.69 14.26 -45.53
N GLY A 61 -3.13 13.51 -44.53
CA GLY A 61 -4.53 13.30 -44.19
C GLY A 61 -5.19 12.12 -44.90
N THR A 62 -4.47 11.37 -45.74
CA THR A 62 -4.96 10.15 -46.40
C THR A 62 -5.41 9.10 -45.39
N ILE A 63 -4.57 8.76 -44.42
CA ILE A 63 -4.88 7.81 -43.34
C ILE A 63 -6.07 8.32 -42.52
N GLY A 64 -6.06 9.61 -42.17
CA GLY A 64 -7.15 10.23 -41.43
C GLY A 64 -8.47 10.19 -42.20
N GLN A 65 -8.44 10.37 -43.53
CA GLN A 65 -9.60 10.26 -44.40
C GLN A 65 -10.08 8.81 -44.49
N ALA A 66 -9.19 7.83 -44.62
CA ALA A 66 -9.54 6.41 -44.61
C ALA A 66 -10.20 5.98 -43.29
N ILE A 67 -9.74 6.53 -42.16
CA ILE A 67 -10.34 6.30 -40.83
C ILE A 67 -11.76 6.89 -40.71
N ARG A 68 -12.08 7.97 -41.43
CA ARG A 68 -13.38 8.67 -41.34
C ARG A 68 -14.38 8.29 -42.42
N THR A 69 -13.92 7.86 -43.58
CA THR A 69 -14.77 7.54 -44.74
C THR A 69 -15.37 6.15 -44.57
N GLY A 70 -16.61 5.94 -45.04
CA GLY A 70 -17.28 4.62 -45.01
C GLY A 70 -18.14 4.34 -43.77
N GLY A 71 -18.25 5.30 -42.84
CA GLY A 71 -19.11 5.18 -41.66
C GLY A 71 -18.76 3.98 -40.79
N ASP A 72 -19.76 3.29 -40.25
CA ASP A 72 -19.55 2.19 -39.30
C ASP A 72 -18.97 0.90 -39.94
N GLY A 73 -19.06 0.80 -41.27
CA GLY A 73 -18.56 -0.34 -42.04
C GLY A 73 -17.11 -0.19 -42.52
N ASN A 74 -16.43 0.92 -42.19
CA ASN A 74 -15.08 1.15 -42.70
C ASN A 74 -14.04 0.18 -42.12
N VAL A 75 -12.97 -0.05 -42.88
CA VAL A 75 -11.95 -1.07 -42.57
C VAL A 75 -11.30 -0.81 -41.22
N TRP A 76 -11.04 0.46 -40.88
CA TRP A 76 -10.47 0.83 -39.59
C TRP A 76 -11.36 0.39 -38.42
N ARG A 77 -12.66 0.69 -38.46
CA ARG A 77 -13.59 0.31 -37.38
C ARG A 77 -13.77 -1.19 -37.28
N LYS A 78 -13.84 -1.90 -38.41
CA LYS A 78 -13.88 -3.38 -38.41
C LYS A 78 -12.66 -3.96 -37.72
N TYR A 79 -11.48 -3.43 -38.01
CA TYR A 79 -10.25 -3.82 -37.32
C TYR A 79 -10.27 -3.48 -35.83
N MET A 80 -10.72 -2.28 -35.46
CA MET A 80 -10.90 -1.92 -34.03
C MET A 80 -11.94 -2.80 -33.32
N ARG A 81 -12.96 -3.32 -34.00
CA ARG A 81 -13.94 -4.25 -33.41
C ARG A 81 -13.47 -5.71 -33.42
N GLY A 82 -12.29 -5.99 -33.97
CA GLY A 82 -11.76 -7.35 -34.06
C GLY A 82 -12.42 -8.21 -35.14
N GLU A 83 -13.16 -7.59 -36.07
CA GLU A 83 -13.77 -8.27 -37.21
C GLU A 83 -12.76 -8.60 -38.31
N LEU A 84 -11.58 -7.97 -38.29
CA LEU A 84 -10.48 -8.19 -39.23
C LEU A 84 -9.21 -8.54 -38.46
N GLY A 85 -8.44 -9.50 -38.98
CA GLY A 85 -7.08 -9.76 -38.52
C GLY A 85 -6.08 -8.69 -38.98
N PRO A 86 -4.85 -8.65 -38.42
CA PRO A 86 -3.83 -7.67 -38.82
C PRO A 86 -3.45 -7.73 -40.30
N GLU A 87 -3.36 -8.93 -40.87
CA GLU A 87 -3.01 -9.13 -42.29
C GLU A 87 -4.13 -8.63 -43.20
N GLU A 88 -5.37 -9.02 -42.92
CA GLU A 88 -6.57 -8.56 -43.65
C GLU A 88 -6.74 -7.05 -43.56
N PHE A 89 -6.44 -6.46 -42.39
CA PHE A 89 -6.43 -5.02 -42.20
C PHE A 89 -5.38 -4.34 -43.09
N VAL A 90 -4.14 -4.84 -43.12
CA VAL A 90 -3.08 -4.27 -43.97
C VAL A 90 -3.49 -4.28 -45.44
N GLU A 91 -4.06 -5.38 -45.93
CA GLU A 91 -4.52 -5.48 -47.31
C GLU A 91 -5.71 -4.57 -47.62
N ALA A 92 -6.76 -4.62 -46.80
CA ALA A 92 -7.98 -3.86 -47.02
C ALA A 92 -7.74 -2.35 -46.87
N PHE A 93 -7.00 -1.94 -45.84
CA PHE A 93 -6.73 -0.53 -45.57
C PHE A 93 -5.74 0.07 -46.58
N SER A 94 -4.81 -0.73 -47.13
CA SER A 94 -3.96 -0.33 -48.25
C SER A 94 -4.78 -0.02 -49.50
N ARG A 95 -5.82 -0.82 -49.79
CA ARG A 95 -6.74 -0.56 -50.90
C ARG A 95 -7.52 0.74 -50.71
N ASP A 96 -8.07 0.97 -49.51
CA ASP A 96 -8.80 2.20 -49.19
C ASP A 96 -7.90 3.44 -49.37
N CYS A 97 -6.67 3.40 -48.82
CA CYS A 97 -5.71 4.50 -48.98
C CYS A 97 -5.34 4.72 -50.44
N SER A 98 -5.12 3.63 -51.20
CA SER A 98 -4.79 3.72 -52.63
C SER A 98 -5.90 4.36 -53.46
N GLN A 99 -7.16 4.06 -53.13
CA GLN A 99 -8.33 4.66 -53.78
C GLN A 99 -8.45 6.16 -53.49
N ILE A 100 -8.13 6.58 -52.27
CA ILE A 100 -8.17 8.00 -51.87
C ILE A 100 -7.18 8.83 -52.69
N VAL A 101 -5.96 8.32 -52.91
CA VAL A 101 -4.87 9.10 -53.52
C VAL A 101 -4.65 8.81 -55.01
N GLY A 102 -5.28 7.76 -55.56
CA GLY A 102 -5.18 7.40 -56.98
C GLY A 102 -3.90 6.66 -57.38
N PHE A 103 -3.09 6.21 -56.42
CA PHE A 103 -1.90 5.38 -56.66
C PHE A 103 -1.74 4.34 -55.55
N LYS A 104 -0.89 3.32 -55.79
CA LYS A 104 -0.71 2.20 -54.85
C LYS A 104 -0.01 2.66 -53.57
N VAL A 105 -0.70 2.53 -52.43
CA VAL A 105 -0.20 2.74 -51.07
C VAL A 105 -0.13 1.39 -50.35
N HIS A 106 0.96 1.13 -49.62
CA HIS A 106 1.10 -0.09 -48.81
C HIS A 106 1.32 0.28 -47.34
N ILE A 107 0.33 -0.02 -46.48
CA ILE A 107 0.29 0.45 -45.09
C ILE A 107 0.99 -0.49 -44.09
N GLY A 108 1.67 -1.54 -44.56
CA GLY A 108 2.36 -2.48 -43.66
C GLY A 108 3.34 -1.81 -42.69
N SER A 109 4.12 -0.83 -43.17
CA SER A 109 5.04 -0.06 -42.31
C SER A 109 4.32 0.92 -41.37
N PHE A 110 3.07 1.29 -41.65
CA PHE A 110 2.24 2.11 -40.76
C PHE A 110 1.75 1.29 -39.56
N HIS A 111 1.31 0.04 -39.80
CA HIS A 111 0.92 -0.87 -38.72
C HIS A 111 2.07 -1.06 -37.72
N SER A 112 3.30 -1.28 -38.22
CA SER A 112 4.50 -1.33 -37.37
C SER A 112 4.80 0.01 -36.66
N ALA A 113 4.46 1.14 -37.28
CA ALA A 113 4.66 2.46 -36.66
C ALA A 113 3.74 2.68 -35.45
N LEU A 114 2.51 2.15 -35.49
CA LEU A 114 1.54 2.19 -34.37
C LEU A 114 2.03 1.41 -33.14
N THR A 115 2.88 0.41 -33.33
CA THR A 115 3.43 -0.41 -32.24
C THR A 115 4.88 -0.05 -31.90
N SER A 116 5.40 1.05 -32.42
CA SER A 116 6.79 1.48 -32.21
C SER A 116 7.07 1.98 -30.79
N ASP A 117 8.35 2.03 -30.38
CA ASP A 117 8.80 2.52 -29.07
C ASP A 117 8.30 3.95 -28.74
N SER A 118 8.08 4.77 -29.77
CA SER A 118 7.52 6.13 -29.59
C SER A 118 6.05 6.12 -29.20
N MET A 119 5.30 5.05 -29.50
CA MET A 119 3.88 4.87 -29.16
C MET A 119 3.67 4.10 -27.86
N THR A 120 4.68 3.36 -27.39
CA THR A 120 4.56 2.53 -26.19
C THR A 120 4.84 3.28 -24.88
N ARG A 121 5.43 4.48 -24.95
CA ARG A 121 5.80 5.26 -23.75
C ARG A 121 4.57 5.90 -23.10
N PRO A 122 4.20 5.51 -21.87
CA PRO A 122 3.09 6.13 -21.18
C PRO A 122 3.36 7.59 -20.85
N LEU A 123 2.31 8.42 -20.89
CA LEU A 123 2.37 9.82 -20.51
C LEU A 123 2.45 9.93 -18.99
N THR A 124 3.63 10.32 -18.47
CA THR A 124 3.94 10.30 -17.03
C THR A 124 2.89 11.01 -16.17
N VAL A 125 2.43 12.19 -16.60
CA VAL A 125 1.44 13.00 -15.87
C VAL A 125 0.09 12.30 -15.74
N MET A 126 -0.33 11.55 -16.77
CA MET A 126 -1.59 10.80 -16.75
C MET A 126 -1.46 9.51 -15.95
N MET A 127 -0.33 8.81 -16.06
CA MET A 127 -0.06 7.64 -15.22
C MET A 127 0.05 7.99 -13.74
N GLU A 128 0.58 9.17 -13.41
CA GLU A 128 0.54 9.68 -12.04
C GLU A 128 -0.90 9.94 -11.58
N ALA A 129 -1.73 10.58 -12.41
CA ALA A 129 -3.14 10.80 -12.10
C ALA A 129 -3.92 9.49 -11.88
N VAL A 130 -3.66 8.44 -12.68
CA VAL A 130 -4.23 7.09 -12.47
C VAL A 130 -3.87 6.56 -11.08
N ARG A 131 -2.59 6.64 -10.70
CA ARG A 131 -2.11 6.15 -9.40
C ARG A 131 -2.69 6.94 -8.23
N CYS A 132 -2.77 8.26 -8.36
CA CYS A 132 -3.43 9.12 -7.38
C CYS A 132 -4.91 8.77 -7.23
N ALA A 133 -5.66 8.66 -8.33
CA ALA A 133 -7.08 8.30 -8.29
C ALA A 133 -7.31 6.98 -7.54
N ARG A 134 -6.50 5.95 -7.80
CA ARG A 134 -6.54 4.68 -7.08
C ARG A 134 -6.23 4.83 -5.59
N ALA A 135 -5.19 5.60 -5.25
CA ALA A 135 -4.84 5.86 -3.85
C ALA A 135 -5.96 6.58 -3.07
N GLU A 136 -6.77 7.40 -3.75
CA GLU A 136 -7.97 8.00 -3.17
C GLU A 136 -9.18 7.06 -3.10
N GLY A 137 -9.05 5.84 -3.60
CA GLY A 137 -10.10 4.82 -3.60
C GLY A 137 -11.07 4.90 -4.77
N LEU A 138 -10.75 5.67 -5.82
CA LEU A 138 -11.52 5.68 -7.06
C LEU A 138 -11.18 4.43 -7.88
N LYS A 139 -12.20 3.86 -8.52
CA LYS A 139 -11.99 2.82 -9.52
C LYS A 139 -11.39 3.42 -10.78
N THR A 140 -10.45 2.72 -11.40
CA THR A 140 -9.81 3.14 -12.64
C THR A 140 -10.06 2.15 -13.75
N ALA A 141 -10.32 2.64 -14.97
CA ALA A 141 -10.52 1.78 -16.12
C ALA A 141 -9.89 2.32 -17.40
N VAL A 142 -9.56 1.41 -18.30
CA VAL A 142 -9.25 1.72 -19.71
C VAL A 142 -10.44 1.37 -20.58
N LEU A 143 -10.90 2.32 -21.39
CA LEU A 143 -11.90 2.10 -22.44
C LEU A 143 -11.33 2.52 -23.79
N SER A 144 -10.82 1.55 -24.55
CA SER A 144 -10.03 1.82 -25.76
C SER A 144 -10.64 1.22 -27.02
N ASN A 145 -10.62 2.02 -28.10
CA ASN A 145 -10.69 1.50 -29.45
C ASN A 145 -9.32 0.87 -29.78
N ASN A 146 -9.16 -0.41 -29.46
CA ASN A 146 -7.92 -1.16 -29.55
C ASN A 146 -7.96 -2.21 -30.66
N PHE A 147 -6.82 -2.81 -30.97
CA PHE A 147 -6.66 -3.78 -32.04
C PHE A 147 -5.82 -4.99 -31.64
N LEU A 148 -5.91 -6.06 -32.44
CA LEU A 148 -5.13 -7.28 -32.28
C LEU A 148 -3.78 -7.16 -33.00
N LEU A 149 -2.75 -7.78 -32.43
CA LEU A 149 -1.44 -7.98 -33.04
C LEU A 149 -1.39 -9.34 -33.73
N LEU A 150 -0.33 -9.56 -34.52
CA LEU A 150 0.00 -10.89 -35.01
C LEU A 150 0.12 -11.86 -33.82
N GLY A 151 -0.52 -13.02 -33.93
CA GLY A 151 -0.63 -13.99 -32.83
C GLY A 151 -1.79 -13.76 -31.86
N GLY A 152 -2.72 -12.85 -32.16
CA GLY A 152 -4.02 -12.75 -31.47
C GLY A 152 -4.01 -12.04 -30.10
N ARG A 153 -2.84 -11.57 -29.64
CA ARG A 153 -2.76 -10.70 -28.46
C ARG A 153 -3.19 -9.29 -28.83
N SER A 154 -3.91 -8.60 -27.94
CA SER A 154 -4.20 -7.18 -28.13
C SER A 154 -3.00 -6.30 -27.78
N TYR A 155 -2.94 -5.11 -28.36
CA TYR A 155 -1.88 -4.14 -28.08
C TYR A 155 -2.13 -3.44 -26.73
N MET A 156 -1.36 -3.76 -25.69
CA MET A 156 -1.51 -3.17 -24.35
C MET A 156 -0.14 -2.86 -23.75
N PRO A 157 0.45 -1.67 -24.01
CA PRO A 157 1.76 -1.27 -23.48
C PRO A 157 1.68 -0.70 -22.05
N LEU A 158 0.58 -0.93 -21.35
CA LEU A 158 0.32 -0.44 -19.99
C LEU A 158 0.32 -1.60 -19.00
N ASP A 159 0.70 -1.32 -17.75
CA ASP A 159 0.54 -2.26 -16.64
C ASP A 159 -0.95 -2.45 -16.30
N PRO A 160 -1.53 -3.64 -16.54
CA PRO A 160 -2.94 -3.88 -16.29
C PRO A 160 -3.34 -3.78 -14.82
N SER A 161 -2.40 -3.94 -13.88
CA SER A 161 -2.68 -3.90 -12.44
C SER A 161 -3.13 -2.51 -11.94
N LEU A 162 -2.91 -1.48 -12.74
CA LEU A 162 -3.35 -0.10 -12.49
C LEU A 162 -4.81 0.15 -12.87
N PHE A 163 -5.54 -0.85 -13.34
CA PHE A 163 -6.92 -0.70 -13.78
C PHE A 163 -7.79 -1.83 -13.23
N ASP A 164 -8.92 -1.47 -12.62
CA ASP A 164 -9.89 -2.45 -12.14
C ASP A 164 -10.64 -3.10 -13.31
N VAL A 165 -10.80 -2.35 -14.41
CA VAL A 165 -11.46 -2.82 -15.63
C VAL A 165 -10.70 -2.36 -16.87
N ILE A 166 -10.53 -3.25 -17.83
CA ILE A 166 -10.04 -2.94 -19.17
C ILE A 166 -11.10 -3.40 -20.18
N VAL A 167 -11.58 -2.47 -20.99
CA VAL A 167 -12.51 -2.73 -22.11
C VAL A 167 -11.79 -2.40 -23.42
N GLU A 168 -11.49 -3.44 -24.18
CA GLU A 168 -10.86 -3.36 -25.49
C GLU A 168 -11.89 -3.65 -26.57
N SER A 169 -12.10 -2.70 -27.49
CA SER A 169 -13.09 -2.82 -28.56
C SER A 169 -12.96 -4.11 -29.37
N CYS A 170 -11.72 -4.53 -29.66
CA CYS A 170 -11.44 -5.71 -30.47
C CYS A 170 -11.81 -7.03 -29.80
N ARG A 171 -11.95 -7.02 -28.47
CA ARG A 171 -12.38 -8.21 -27.70
C ARG A 171 -13.88 -8.26 -27.46
N VAL A 172 -14.54 -7.10 -27.46
CA VAL A 172 -15.97 -7.00 -27.13
C VAL A 172 -16.86 -6.76 -28.35
N GLY A 173 -16.28 -6.54 -29.54
CA GLY A 173 -17.03 -6.32 -30.78
C GLY A 173 -17.78 -4.98 -30.84
N LEU A 174 -17.44 -4.03 -29.98
CA LEU A 174 -18.02 -2.69 -29.91
C LEU A 174 -16.90 -1.67 -29.99
N CYS A 175 -17.11 -0.51 -30.60
CA CYS A 175 -16.13 0.59 -30.59
C CYS A 175 -16.79 1.91 -30.22
N LYS A 176 -16.08 2.77 -29.50
CA LYS A 176 -16.46 4.18 -29.34
C LYS A 176 -16.65 4.81 -30.72
N PRO A 177 -17.69 5.63 -30.95
CA PRO A 177 -18.59 6.23 -29.96
C PRO A 177 -19.92 5.47 -29.71
N ASP A 178 -19.99 4.15 -29.94
CA ASP A 178 -21.22 3.37 -29.64
C ASP A 178 -21.56 3.46 -28.13
N PRO A 179 -22.76 3.92 -27.74
CA PRO A 179 -23.12 4.10 -26.32
C PRO A 179 -23.02 2.81 -25.49
N ARG A 180 -23.17 1.64 -26.12
CA ARG A 180 -23.13 0.33 -25.44
C ARG A 180 -21.76 0.02 -24.85
N ILE A 181 -20.66 0.52 -25.45
CA ILE A 181 -19.31 0.24 -24.94
C ILE A 181 -19.02 1.02 -23.64
N TYR A 182 -19.58 2.22 -23.50
CA TYR A 182 -19.47 3.03 -22.29
C TYR A 182 -20.28 2.41 -21.15
N GLN A 183 -21.51 1.96 -21.44
CA GLN A 183 -22.35 1.26 -20.47
C GLN A 183 -21.68 -0.03 -19.99
N LEU A 184 -21.13 -0.83 -20.92
CA LEU A 184 -20.38 -2.05 -20.59
C LEU A 184 -19.21 -1.77 -19.63
N CYS A 185 -18.49 -0.67 -19.84
CA CYS A 185 -17.39 -0.28 -18.95
C CYS A 185 -17.90 0.07 -17.55
N ALA A 186 -18.97 0.88 -17.45
CA ALA A 186 -19.59 1.25 -16.18
C ALA A 186 -20.14 0.02 -15.42
N ASP A 187 -20.79 -0.91 -16.13
CA ASP A 187 -21.33 -2.14 -15.56
C ASP A 187 -20.22 -3.03 -15.00
N ARG A 188 -19.13 -3.24 -15.75
CA ARG A 188 -17.96 -4.00 -15.28
C ARG A 188 -17.28 -3.33 -14.07
N LEU A 189 -17.27 -2.01 -14.03
CA LEU A 189 -16.78 -1.24 -12.89
C LEU A 189 -17.74 -1.33 -11.69
N GLY A 190 -19.01 -1.71 -11.89
CA GLY A 190 -20.02 -1.69 -10.84
C GLY A 190 -20.33 -0.28 -10.34
N VAL A 191 -20.43 0.69 -11.26
CA VAL A 191 -20.82 2.08 -10.99
C VAL A 191 -21.88 2.53 -12.00
N SER A 192 -22.69 3.52 -11.65
CA SER A 192 -23.56 4.18 -12.63
C SER A 192 -22.74 5.13 -13.52
N PRO A 193 -23.14 5.38 -14.79
CA PRO A 193 -22.45 6.33 -15.65
C PRO A 193 -22.27 7.72 -15.02
N GLN A 194 -23.24 8.19 -14.24
CA GLN A 194 -23.20 9.50 -13.54
C GLN A 194 -22.13 9.58 -12.45
N GLU A 195 -21.64 8.44 -11.98
CA GLU A 195 -20.56 8.34 -10.99
C GLU A 195 -19.18 8.20 -11.65
N ALA A 196 -19.08 8.29 -12.99
CA ALA A 196 -17.84 8.14 -13.73
C ALA A 196 -17.44 9.41 -14.50
N VAL A 197 -16.14 9.70 -14.50
CA VAL A 197 -15.50 10.69 -15.37
C VAL A 197 -14.81 9.97 -16.52
N PHE A 198 -15.01 10.40 -17.76
CA PHE A 198 -14.40 9.83 -18.96
C PHE A 198 -13.47 10.82 -19.66
N LEU A 199 -12.24 10.39 -19.95
CA LEU A 199 -11.20 11.16 -20.63
C LEU A 199 -10.88 10.57 -22.01
N ASP A 200 -10.92 11.38 -23.05
CA ASP A 200 -10.59 10.99 -24.43
C ASP A 200 -10.03 12.21 -25.19
N ASP A 201 -9.10 12.00 -26.13
CA ASP A 201 -8.56 13.10 -26.96
C ASP A 201 -9.52 13.51 -28.09
N LEU A 202 -10.46 12.62 -28.46
CA LEU A 202 -11.45 12.86 -29.49
C LEU A 202 -12.77 13.36 -28.88
N ARG A 203 -13.09 14.63 -29.12
CA ARG A 203 -14.30 15.29 -28.63
C ARG A 203 -15.59 14.50 -28.87
N PHE A 204 -15.75 13.87 -30.04
CA PHE A 204 -16.96 13.11 -30.36
C PHE A 204 -17.13 11.84 -29.51
N ASN A 205 -16.03 11.25 -29.01
CA ASN A 205 -16.09 10.14 -28.05
C ASN A 205 -16.52 10.65 -26.68
N VAL A 206 -16.04 11.83 -26.28
CA VAL A 206 -16.44 12.48 -25.02
C VAL A 206 -17.94 12.79 -25.04
N GLU A 207 -18.45 13.38 -26.12
CA GLU A 207 -19.88 13.70 -26.28
C GLU A 207 -20.77 12.44 -26.28
N ALA A 208 -20.26 11.30 -26.75
CA ALA A 208 -20.96 10.03 -26.65
C ALA A 208 -21.01 9.49 -25.21
N ALA A 209 -19.93 9.65 -24.44
CA ALA A 209 -19.91 9.33 -23.02
C ALA A 209 -20.86 10.23 -22.21
N GLU A 210 -20.92 11.52 -22.54
CA GLU A 210 -21.85 12.47 -21.90
C GLU A 210 -23.31 12.10 -22.16
N ARG A 211 -23.64 11.61 -23.38
CA ARG A 211 -24.99 11.14 -23.71
C ARG A 211 -25.43 9.90 -22.91
N VAL A 212 -24.50 9.08 -22.43
CA VAL A 212 -24.83 7.97 -21.51
C VAL A 212 -24.82 8.39 -20.04
N GLY A 213 -24.48 9.66 -19.75
CA GLY A 213 -24.54 10.25 -18.42
C GLY A 213 -23.19 10.42 -17.71
N MET A 214 -22.06 10.11 -18.35
CA MET A 214 -20.73 10.31 -17.77
C MET A 214 -20.32 11.79 -17.79
N ARG A 215 -19.44 12.19 -16.86
CA ARG A 215 -18.75 13.48 -16.95
C ARG A 215 -17.60 13.38 -17.95
N GLY A 216 -17.67 14.10 -19.06
CA GLY A 216 -16.61 14.10 -20.09
C GLY A 216 -15.50 15.12 -19.83
N ILE A 217 -14.26 14.77 -20.17
CA ILE A 217 -13.11 15.67 -20.28
C ILE A 217 -12.41 15.40 -21.61
N THR A 218 -12.25 16.43 -22.44
CA THR A 218 -11.51 16.32 -23.71
C THR A 218 -10.02 16.61 -23.49
N VAL A 219 -9.16 15.63 -23.73
CA VAL A 219 -7.72 15.76 -23.51
C VAL A 219 -7.05 16.40 -24.72
N ARG A 220 -6.59 17.65 -24.56
CA ARG A 220 -5.74 18.33 -25.56
C ARG A 220 -4.32 18.49 -25.07
N ASP A 221 -4.19 18.91 -23.82
CA ASP A 221 -2.96 18.96 -23.06
C ASP A 221 -3.13 18.07 -21.82
N PRO A 222 -2.29 17.04 -21.63
CA PRO A 222 -2.42 16.14 -20.50
C PRO A 222 -2.36 16.83 -19.13
N ALA A 223 -1.50 17.85 -18.95
CA ALA A 223 -1.36 18.53 -17.67
C ALA A 223 -2.59 19.39 -17.34
N GLN A 224 -3.18 20.06 -18.34
CA GLN A 224 -4.42 20.81 -18.19
C GLN A 224 -5.61 19.89 -17.92
N ALA A 225 -5.69 18.74 -18.61
CA ALA A 225 -6.74 17.76 -18.39
C ALA A 225 -6.68 17.15 -16.97
N VAL A 226 -5.48 16.91 -16.44
CA VAL A 226 -5.32 16.49 -15.03
C VAL A 226 -5.82 17.56 -14.07
N LYS A 227 -5.53 18.84 -14.29
CA LYS A 227 -6.07 19.93 -13.45
C LYS A 227 -7.59 20.02 -13.50
N GLU A 228 -8.18 19.89 -14.69
CA GLU A 228 -9.65 19.82 -14.82
C GLU A 228 -10.22 18.60 -14.08
N LEU A 229 -9.55 17.45 -14.17
CA LEU A 229 -9.95 16.25 -13.44
C LEU A 229 -9.82 16.44 -11.92
N GLU A 230 -8.78 17.09 -11.41
CA GLU A 230 -8.64 17.47 -9.99
C GLU A 230 -9.81 18.38 -9.55
N GLU A 231 -10.20 19.35 -10.38
CA GLU A 231 -11.32 20.24 -10.10
C GLU A 231 -12.67 19.50 -10.07
N VAL A 232 -12.86 18.51 -10.95
CA VAL A 232 -14.07 17.68 -11.00
C VAL A 232 -14.14 16.74 -9.79
N LEU A 233 -13.03 16.06 -9.49
CA LEU A 233 -12.98 15.04 -8.45
C LEU A 233 -12.76 15.61 -7.05
N LYS A 234 -12.29 16.86 -6.93
CA LYS A 234 -11.90 17.48 -5.66
C LYS A 234 -10.84 16.69 -4.88
N VAL A 235 -9.95 16.01 -5.61
CA VAL A 235 -8.80 15.28 -5.07
C VAL A 235 -7.52 15.67 -5.81
N PRO A 236 -6.37 15.71 -5.13
CA PRO A 236 -5.08 15.94 -5.80
C PRO A 236 -4.68 14.71 -6.63
N LEU A 237 -4.28 14.94 -7.87
CA LEU A 237 -3.85 13.92 -8.83
C LEU A 237 -2.36 14.03 -9.20
N SER A 238 -1.61 14.77 -8.39
CA SER A 238 -0.16 14.93 -8.47
C SER A 238 0.51 14.68 -7.12
N GLY A 239 1.82 14.44 -7.15
CA GLY A 239 2.61 14.11 -5.96
C GLY A 239 2.31 12.72 -5.40
N PHE A 240 2.11 11.74 -6.30
CA PHE A 240 1.85 10.37 -5.88
C PHE A 240 3.02 9.81 -5.08
N VAL A 241 2.73 9.25 -3.90
CA VAL A 241 3.68 8.44 -3.14
C VAL A 241 3.04 7.10 -2.82
N PRO A 242 3.64 5.96 -3.21
CA PRO A 242 3.09 4.63 -2.95
C PRO A 242 2.68 4.43 -1.50
N GLY A 243 1.51 3.81 -1.29
CA GLY A 243 0.98 3.55 0.05
C GLY A 243 0.42 4.77 0.79
N THR A 244 0.31 5.93 0.12
CA THR A 244 -0.29 7.15 0.69
C THR A 244 -1.53 7.61 -0.06
N ARG A 245 -2.38 8.39 0.62
CA ARG A 245 -3.63 8.98 0.15
C ARG A 245 -3.79 10.40 0.67
N SER A 246 -4.81 11.11 0.23
CA SER A 246 -5.17 12.41 0.82
C SER A 246 -5.60 12.24 2.27
N VAL A 247 -5.28 13.24 3.07
CA VAL A 247 -5.62 13.27 4.49
C VAL A 247 -7.13 13.24 4.65
N ARG A 248 -7.64 12.28 5.43
CA ARG A 248 -9.08 12.17 5.71
C ARG A 248 -9.60 13.46 6.36
N GLN A 249 -10.83 13.85 6.05
CA GLN A 249 -11.41 15.10 6.55
C GLN A 249 -11.40 15.22 8.08
N THR A 250 -11.67 14.12 8.78
CA THR A 250 -11.65 14.05 10.26
C THR A 250 -10.24 14.11 10.86
N GLN A 251 -9.21 14.12 10.02
CA GLN A 251 -7.80 13.98 10.41
C GLN A 251 -6.91 15.06 9.80
N GLN A 252 -7.52 16.12 9.28
CA GLN A 252 -6.81 17.28 8.76
C GLN A 252 -5.90 17.89 9.83
N LEU A 253 -4.70 18.30 9.43
CA LEU A 253 -3.72 18.90 10.33
C LEU A 253 -3.86 20.43 10.27
N PRO A 254 -3.69 21.14 11.40
CA PRO A 254 -3.62 22.60 11.41
C PRO A 254 -2.34 23.09 10.73
N MET A 255 -2.42 23.28 9.41
CA MET A 255 -1.27 23.51 8.52
C MET A 255 -0.42 24.74 8.92
N ASP A 256 -1.04 25.84 9.33
CA ASP A 256 -0.30 27.05 9.74
C ASP A 256 0.58 26.80 10.97
N ARG A 257 0.05 26.07 11.97
CA ARG A 257 0.79 25.73 13.19
C ARG A 257 1.89 24.71 12.91
N LEU A 258 1.62 23.75 12.03
CA LEU A 258 2.62 22.79 11.58
C LEU A 258 3.76 23.49 10.84
N ALA A 259 3.45 24.41 9.92
CA ALA A 259 4.44 25.17 9.18
C ALA A 259 5.33 26.01 10.11
N GLN A 260 4.72 26.68 11.10
CA GLN A 260 5.45 27.43 12.11
C GLN A 260 6.40 26.53 12.92
N TYR A 261 5.93 25.36 13.37
CA TYR A 261 6.76 24.41 14.10
C TYR A 261 7.94 23.90 13.26
N LEU A 262 7.70 23.52 12.00
CA LEU A 262 8.75 23.05 11.09
C LEU A 262 9.82 24.12 10.86
N ASN A 263 9.42 25.38 10.74
CA ASN A 263 10.34 26.52 10.63
C ASN A 263 11.20 26.72 11.87
N SER A 264 10.60 26.70 13.06
CA SER A 264 11.33 26.98 14.29
C SER A 264 12.20 25.80 14.75
N ALA A 265 11.72 24.57 14.60
CA ALA A 265 12.29 23.40 15.26
C ALA A 265 13.17 22.55 14.34
N VAL A 266 12.86 22.49 13.04
CA VAL A 266 13.56 21.59 12.09
C VAL A 266 14.47 22.36 11.13
N GLN A 267 14.30 23.68 11.01
CA GLN A 267 15.08 24.54 10.11
C GLN A 267 15.10 24.04 8.65
N LEU A 268 14.01 23.42 8.19
CA LEU A 268 13.92 22.95 6.79
C LEU A 268 13.86 24.16 5.85
N PRO A 269 14.55 24.12 4.70
CA PRO A 269 14.38 25.12 3.66
C PRO A 269 12.92 25.09 3.18
N GLN A 270 12.13 26.13 3.48
CA GLN A 270 10.79 26.29 2.92
C GLN A 270 10.85 26.87 1.51
N THR A 271 11.45 26.11 0.58
CA THR A 271 11.34 26.40 -0.84
C THR A 271 10.04 25.78 -1.37
N GLY A 272 8.91 26.39 -1.02
CA GLY A 272 7.57 26.01 -1.52
C GLY A 272 6.58 25.51 -0.45
N PRO A 273 5.33 25.22 -0.85
CA PRO A 273 4.27 24.82 0.07
C PRO A 273 4.53 23.44 0.69
N ILE A 274 4.12 23.26 1.95
CA ILE A 274 4.12 21.95 2.62
C ILE A 274 2.94 21.13 2.10
N THR A 275 3.21 19.98 1.51
CA THR A 275 2.17 19.02 1.14
C THR A 275 2.11 17.89 2.17
N VAL A 276 0.89 17.43 2.46
CA VAL A 276 0.64 16.38 3.45
C VAL A 276 -0.18 15.26 2.82
N ARG A 277 0.33 14.03 2.93
CA ARG A 277 -0.39 12.82 2.57
C ARG A 277 -0.50 11.91 3.79
N GLN A 278 -1.51 11.07 3.85
CA GLN A 278 -1.72 10.10 4.92
C GLN A 278 -1.35 8.69 4.44
N PHE A 279 -0.70 7.88 5.28
CA PHE A 279 -0.42 6.48 4.91
C PHE A 279 -1.70 5.62 4.99
N SER A 280 -2.03 4.96 3.87
CA SER A 280 -3.28 4.21 3.69
C SER A 280 -3.38 2.97 4.58
N HIS A 281 -2.25 2.34 4.90
CA HIS A 281 -2.17 1.08 5.67
C HIS A 281 -1.89 1.29 7.17
N SER A 282 -1.86 2.53 7.66
CA SER A 282 -1.60 2.77 9.07
C SER A 282 -2.81 2.37 9.93
N HIS A 283 -2.72 1.23 10.62
CA HIS A 283 -3.75 0.74 11.55
C HIS A 283 -4.07 1.79 12.64
N SER A 284 -3.03 2.47 13.13
CA SER A 284 -3.18 3.72 13.88
C SER A 284 -3.30 4.85 12.86
N ASN A 285 -4.49 5.39 12.65
CA ASN A 285 -4.78 6.50 11.74
C ASN A 285 -4.05 7.82 12.14
N SER A 286 -2.72 7.82 12.26
CA SER A 286 -1.93 8.86 12.92
C SER A 286 -0.58 9.11 12.26
N THR A 287 -0.33 8.52 11.08
CA THR A 287 0.94 8.64 10.36
C THR A 287 0.75 9.34 9.02
N TYR A 288 1.55 10.38 8.79
CA TYR A 288 1.47 11.29 7.65
C TYR A 288 2.85 11.43 7.00
N LEU A 289 2.86 11.58 5.68
CA LEU A 289 4.02 11.98 4.90
C LEU A 289 3.94 13.49 4.65
N LEU A 290 4.98 14.21 5.04
CA LEU A 290 5.15 15.63 4.77
C LEU A 290 6.17 15.78 3.65
N SER A 291 5.88 16.60 2.63
CA SER A 291 6.89 17.02 1.65
C SER A 291 7.04 18.54 1.69
N CYS A 292 8.27 19.02 1.82
CA CYS A 292 8.58 20.45 1.87
C CYS A 292 10.01 20.69 1.34
N GLY A 293 10.17 21.61 0.39
CA GLY A 293 11.49 22.00 -0.11
C GLY A 293 12.34 20.85 -0.66
N GLY A 294 11.72 19.84 -1.28
CA GLY A 294 12.40 18.64 -1.77
C GLY A 294 12.72 17.58 -0.70
N HIS A 295 12.44 17.86 0.57
CA HIS A 295 12.59 16.91 1.68
C HIS A 295 11.28 16.19 1.98
N GLN A 296 11.39 14.91 2.36
CA GLN A 296 10.25 14.09 2.78
C GLN A 296 10.44 13.60 4.21
N LEU A 297 9.45 13.86 5.07
CA LEU A 297 9.44 13.47 6.48
C LEU A 297 8.19 12.68 6.81
N VAL A 298 8.29 11.78 7.78
CA VAL A 298 7.12 11.09 8.33
C VAL A 298 6.76 11.68 9.68
N LEU A 299 5.52 12.16 9.81
CA LEU A 299 4.94 12.61 11.06
C LEU A 299 4.10 11.49 11.66
N LYS A 300 4.35 11.11 12.91
CA LYS A 300 3.54 10.15 13.65
C LYS A 300 3.00 10.79 14.93
N LYS A 301 1.67 10.91 15.03
CA LYS A 301 0.99 11.35 16.26
C LYS A 301 0.89 10.18 17.24
N LYS A 302 1.14 10.45 18.52
CA LYS A 302 1.04 9.48 19.62
C LYS A 302 0.63 10.23 20.89
N ALA A 303 -0.56 9.94 21.40
CA ALA A 303 -1.13 10.68 22.54
C ALA A 303 -0.39 10.42 23.85
N ASP A 304 0.06 9.18 24.06
CA ASP A 304 0.91 8.82 25.18
C ASP A 304 2.33 9.36 24.95
N THR A 305 2.65 10.43 25.69
CA THR A 305 3.94 11.12 25.62
C THR A 305 5.09 10.24 26.11
N GLU A 306 4.87 9.38 27.10
CA GLU A 306 5.92 8.51 27.62
C GLU A 306 6.27 7.43 26.59
N ALA A 307 5.24 6.81 26.00
CA ALA A 307 5.44 5.87 24.91
C ALA A 307 6.06 6.54 23.67
N LEU A 308 5.82 7.83 23.43
CA LEU A 308 6.49 8.60 22.37
C LEU A 308 7.97 8.80 22.68
N ARG A 309 8.31 9.28 23.88
CA ARG A 309 9.71 9.47 24.30
C ARG A 309 10.50 8.17 24.25
N LYS A 310 9.91 7.07 24.74
CA LYS A 310 10.48 5.71 24.68
C LYS A 310 10.82 5.31 23.25
N GLU A 311 9.89 5.49 22.31
CA GLU A 311 10.08 5.17 20.89
C GLU A 311 11.16 6.07 20.25
N CYS A 312 11.16 7.37 20.52
CA CYS A 312 12.21 8.28 20.02
C CYS A 312 13.60 7.90 20.53
N ARG A 313 13.74 7.66 21.84
CA ARG A 313 15.02 7.26 22.45
C ARG A 313 15.55 5.95 21.86
N LEU A 314 14.66 4.97 21.71
CA LEU A 314 14.98 3.68 21.10
C LEU A 314 15.51 3.84 19.67
N LEU A 315 14.78 4.54 18.80
CA LEU A 315 15.18 4.75 17.41
C LEU A 315 16.54 5.48 17.32
N THR A 316 16.75 6.50 18.14
CA THR A 316 18.04 7.21 18.20
C THR A 316 19.19 6.30 18.66
N ALA A 317 18.97 5.45 19.67
CA ALA A 317 19.98 4.52 20.16
C ALA A 317 20.34 3.46 19.11
N LEU A 318 19.33 2.88 18.46
CA LEU A 318 19.49 1.87 17.41
C LEU A 318 20.25 2.38 16.19
N ASN A 319 19.93 3.61 15.74
CA ASN A 319 20.60 4.25 14.63
C ASN A 319 22.11 4.45 14.92
N LYS A 320 22.47 4.88 16.14
CA LYS A 320 23.88 5.06 16.57
C LYS A 320 24.71 3.78 16.50
N VAL A 321 24.10 2.63 16.71
CA VAL A 321 24.79 1.31 16.64
C VAL A 321 24.62 0.62 15.28
N GLY A 322 24.07 1.33 14.29
CA GLY A 322 24.01 0.86 12.90
C GLY A 322 22.83 -0.06 12.56
N VAL A 323 21.85 -0.22 13.44
CA VAL A 323 20.60 -0.91 13.09
C VAL A 323 19.80 -0.01 12.13
N PRO A 324 19.31 -0.52 10.98
CA PRO A 324 18.61 0.29 10.00
C PRO A 324 17.24 0.72 10.54
N VAL A 325 17.14 1.94 11.07
CA VAL A 325 15.89 2.55 11.54
C VAL A 325 15.78 3.99 11.06
N PRO A 326 14.57 4.55 10.92
CA PRO A 326 14.41 5.95 10.53
C PRO A 326 15.02 6.89 11.57
N ASP A 327 15.66 7.96 11.10
CA ASP A 327 16.24 8.99 11.97
C ASP A 327 15.11 9.78 12.64
N VAL A 328 15.20 9.97 13.95
CA VAL A 328 14.32 10.89 14.66
C VAL A 328 14.86 12.31 14.44
N ILE A 329 14.04 13.15 13.82
CA ILE A 329 14.42 14.52 13.44
C ILE A 329 14.01 15.50 14.53
N ALA A 330 12.77 15.39 15.00
CA ALA A 330 12.24 16.25 16.05
C ALA A 330 11.04 15.56 16.73
N HIS A 331 10.69 16.02 17.93
CA HIS A 331 9.44 15.65 18.59
C HIS A 331 8.80 16.87 19.23
N CYS A 332 7.48 16.80 19.43
CA CYS A 332 6.69 17.85 20.05
C CYS A 332 5.66 17.23 20.96
N GLU A 333 5.65 17.67 22.21
CA GLU A 333 4.67 17.24 23.21
C GLU A 333 3.61 18.31 23.49
N VAL A 334 3.79 19.50 22.91
CA VAL A 334 2.90 20.64 23.13
C VAL A 334 1.61 20.42 22.32
N PRO A 335 0.45 20.23 22.98
CA PRO A 335 -0.79 19.93 22.26
C PRO A 335 -1.26 21.09 21.38
N SER A 336 -0.87 22.34 21.65
CA SER A 336 -1.32 23.48 20.84
C SER A 336 -0.87 23.42 19.37
N VAL A 337 0.16 22.62 19.04
CA VAL A 337 0.65 22.49 17.66
C VAL A 337 -0.25 21.59 16.81
N LEU A 338 -0.49 20.33 17.21
CA LEU A 338 -1.28 19.34 16.45
C LEU A 338 -2.36 18.61 17.29
N ASP A 339 -2.79 19.20 18.41
CA ASP A 339 -3.75 18.67 19.38
C ASP A 339 -3.31 17.37 20.10
N THR A 340 -2.14 16.85 19.76
CA THR A 340 -1.60 15.60 20.29
C THR A 340 -0.09 15.63 20.12
N ALA A 341 0.65 14.99 21.03
CA ALA A 341 2.07 14.82 20.86
C ALA A 341 2.40 14.03 19.58
N PHE A 342 3.53 14.36 18.96
CA PHE A 342 3.98 13.76 17.72
C PHE A 342 5.49 13.80 17.61
N TYR A 343 6.03 12.98 16.71
CA TYR A 343 7.42 13.08 16.31
C TYR A 343 7.56 13.02 14.79
N LEU A 344 8.67 13.59 14.31
CA LEU A 344 9.09 13.63 12.93
C LEU A 344 10.29 12.71 12.75
N ARG A 345 10.26 11.92 11.69
CA ARG A 345 11.36 11.03 11.31
C ARG A 345 11.67 11.14 9.82
N SER A 346 12.85 10.67 9.41
CA SER A 346 13.21 10.59 8.00
C SER A 346 12.26 9.65 7.24
N TYR A 347 11.89 10.03 6.02
CA TYR A 347 11.17 9.13 5.13
C TYR A 347 12.17 8.19 4.45
N CYS A 348 12.03 6.89 4.72
CA CYS A 348 12.82 5.85 4.08
C CYS A 348 12.08 5.38 2.83
N GLN A 349 12.48 5.87 1.66
CA GLN A 349 11.92 5.40 0.38
C GLN A 349 12.35 3.95 0.12
N GLY A 350 11.40 3.10 -0.25
CA GLY A 350 11.66 1.69 -0.49
C GLY A 350 10.40 0.85 -0.72
N ARG A 351 10.58 -0.46 -0.88
CA ARG A 351 9.52 -1.46 -1.02
C ARG A 351 9.10 -1.99 0.34
N VAL A 352 7.80 -2.20 0.53
CA VAL A 352 7.24 -2.88 1.71
C VAL A 352 6.41 -4.04 1.21
N PHE A 353 6.76 -5.25 1.62
CA PHE A 353 6.06 -6.47 1.21
C PHE A 353 4.94 -6.77 2.19
N ASN A 354 3.69 -6.65 1.74
CA ASN A 354 2.51 -7.00 2.52
C ASN A 354 2.06 -8.45 2.30
N ASP A 355 2.33 -9.00 1.10
CA ASP A 355 2.14 -10.42 0.79
C ASP A 355 3.42 -11.18 1.10
N PHE A 356 3.35 -12.09 2.09
CA PHE A 356 4.51 -12.87 2.54
C PHE A 356 4.95 -13.93 1.51
N SER A 357 4.13 -14.22 0.48
CA SER A 357 4.49 -15.14 -0.61
C SER A 357 5.35 -14.50 -1.70
N LEU A 358 5.47 -13.16 -1.68
CA LEU A 358 6.29 -12.36 -2.62
C LEU A 358 6.01 -12.70 -4.09
N PRO A 359 4.74 -12.67 -4.55
CA PRO A 359 4.34 -13.17 -5.86
C PRO A 359 5.03 -12.45 -7.03
N GLU A 360 5.52 -11.24 -6.81
CA GLU A 360 6.20 -10.42 -7.80
C GLU A 360 7.69 -10.76 -8.01
N LEU A 361 8.27 -11.62 -7.17
CA LEU A 361 9.69 -11.98 -7.19
C LEU A 361 9.91 -13.41 -7.70
N ASP A 362 11.09 -13.69 -8.24
CA ASP A 362 11.51 -15.06 -8.52
C ASP A 362 12.01 -15.80 -7.25
N ALA A 363 12.29 -17.09 -7.37
CA ALA A 363 12.69 -17.93 -6.22
C ALA A 363 14.00 -17.47 -5.54
N ASP A 364 14.98 -17.02 -6.32
CA ASP A 364 16.28 -16.59 -5.79
C ASP A 364 16.14 -15.24 -5.07
N GLU A 365 15.36 -14.32 -5.64
CA GLU A 365 15.04 -13.03 -5.04
C GLU A 365 14.25 -13.20 -3.74
N LYS A 366 13.27 -14.10 -3.71
CA LYS A 366 12.51 -14.45 -2.49
C LYS A 366 13.44 -14.88 -1.37
N LYS A 367 14.34 -15.82 -1.65
CA LYS A 367 15.32 -16.30 -0.68
C LYS A 367 16.18 -15.15 -0.16
N CYS A 368 16.69 -14.29 -1.04
CA CYS A 368 17.50 -13.14 -0.64
C CYS A 368 16.75 -12.15 0.27
N VAL A 369 15.46 -11.92 0.02
CA VAL A 369 14.60 -11.05 0.86
C VAL A 369 14.46 -11.62 2.28
N TYR A 370 14.18 -12.93 2.39
CA TYR A 370 14.06 -13.61 3.68
C TYR A 370 15.40 -13.70 4.43
N GLU A 371 16.52 -13.93 3.72
CA GLU A 371 17.85 -13.88 4.31
C GLU A 371 18.16 -12.49 4.88
N ALA A 372 17.86 -11.41 4.14
CA ALA A 372 18.04 -10.05 4.59
C ALA A 372 17.15 -9.70 5.81
N MET A 373 15.94 -10.25 5.87
CA MET A 373 15.06 -10.15 7.05
C MET A 373 15.72 -10.77 8.29
N ILE A 374 16.20 -12.02 8.20
CA ILE A 374 16.83 -12.71 9.33
C ILE A 374 18.15 -12.06 9.74
N GLN A 375 18.97 -11.61 8.79
CA GLN A 375 20.19 -10.87 9.07
C GLN A 375 19.90 -9.57 9.84
N THR A 376 18.83 -8.87 9.47
CA THR A 376 18.39 -7.65 10.17
C THR A 376 17.92 -7.97 11.59
N LEU A 377 17.19 -9.07 11.79
CA LEU A 377 16.81 -9.52 13.13
C LEU A 377 18.04 -9.83 14.01
N CYS A 378 19.04 -10.51 13.43
CA CYS A 378 20.30 -10.78 14.13
C CYS A 378 21.04 -9.48 14.51
N GLN A 379 21.01 -8.44 13.66
CA GLN A 379 21.58 -7.13 14.01
C GLN A 379 20.87 -6.53 15.23
N ILE A 380 19.55 -6.62 15.31
CA ILE A 380 18.77 -6.15 16.46
C ILE A 380 19.15 -6.94 17.72
N HIS A 381 19.18 -8.27 17.65
CA HIS A 381 19.46 -9.11 18.82
C HIS A 381 20.91 -9.05 19.30
N ARG A 382 21.85 -8.56 18.47
CA ARG A 382 23.23 -8.25 18.89
C ARG A 382 23.38 -6.92 19.60
N VAL A 383 22.36 -6.05 19.57
CA VAL A 383 22.36 -4.81 20.34
C VAL A 383 22.37 -5.15 21.82
N ASP A 384 23.37 -4.64 22.52
CA ASP A 384 23.45 -4.76 23.96
C ASP A 384 22.61 -3.63 24.62
N PRO A 385 21.52 -3.97 25.34
CA PRO A 385 20.67 -2.98 25.97
C PRO A 385 21.38 -2.15 27.04
N GLU A 386 22.42 -2.68 27.69
CA GLU A 386 23.15 -1.97 28.74
C GLU A 386 23.96 -0.81 28.15
N THR A 387 24.82 -1.10 27.17
CA THR A 387 25.67 -0.09 26.53
C THR A 387 24.90 0.94 25.70
N THR A 388 23.70 0.60 25.23
CA THR A 388 22.82 1.52 24.49
C THR A 388 21.87 2.33 25.37
N GLY A 389 21.85 2.07 26.70
CA GLY A 389 20.94 2.74 27.63
C GLY A 389 19.47 2.35 27.45
N LEU A 390 19.23 1.14 26.95
CA LEU A 390 17.92 0.53 26.69
C LEU A 390 17.57 -0.59 27.69
N ALA A 391 18.41 -0.84 28.69
CA ALA A 391 18.17 -1.86 29.70
C ALA A 391 16.88 -1.62 30.51
N ASP A 392 16.47 -0.37 30.66
CA ASP A 392 15.24 0.04 31.35
C ASP A 392 13.95 -0.27 30.57
N LEU A 393 14.07 -0.69 29.31
CA LEU A 393 12.94 -1.25 28.55
C LEU A 393 12.50 -2.61 29.11
N ARG A 394 13.38 -3.29 29.86
CA ARG A 394 13.02 -4.51 30.58
C ARG A 394 11.94 -4.18 31.60
N GLU A 395 10.79 -4.83 31.49
CA GLU A 395 9.73 -4.62 32.47
C GLU A 395 10.21 -5.00 33.87
N ARG A 396 10.10 -4.07 34.83
CA ARG A 396 10.59 -4.21 36.21
C ARG A 396 9.94 -5.36 36.98
N VAL A 397 8.90 -5.99 36.44
CA VAL A 397 8.24 -7.16 37.05
C VAL A 397 8.95 -8.45 36.65
N SER A 398 9.57 -8.51 35.46
CA SER A 398 10.31 -9.69 34.98
C SER A 398 11.53 -10.03 35.83
N CYS A 399 12.04 -9.11 36.66
CA CYS A 399 13.17 -9.37 37.57
C CYS A 399 12.77 -9.91 38.95
N ASN A 400 11.50 -9.83 39.35
CA ASN A 400 11.09 -10.12 40.74
C ASN A 400 10.42 -11.49 40.95
N SER A 401 9.96 -12.19 39.92
CA SER A 401 9.50 -13.61 39.99
C SER A 401 9.25 -14.17 38.58
N GLY A 402 9.79 -15.35 38.25
CA GLY A 402 9.30 -16.19 37.12
C GLY A 402 10.00 -16.09 35.75
N GLY A 403 10.92 -15.14 35.55
CA GLY A 403 11.57 -14.93 34.25
C GLY A 403 10.67 -14.29 33.20
N PHE A 404 11.24 -13.95 32.04
CA PHE A 404 10.56 -13.17 31.00
C PHE A 404 9.32 -13.87 30.41
N MET A 405 9.41 -15.17 30.09
CA MET A 405 8.31 -15.90 29.46
C MET A 405 7.09 -16.04 30.38
N GLU A 406 7.28 -16.32 31.66
CA GLU A 406 6.16 -16.41 32.60
C GLU A 406 5.42 -15.08 32.72
N PHE A 407 6.19 -13.99 32.84
CA PHE A 407 5.65 -12.64 32.91
C PHE A 407 4.81 -12.31 31.66
N GLU A 408 5.36 -12.57 30.48
CA GLU A 408 4.71 -12.20 29.22
C GLU A 408 3.44 -13.03 28.98
N VAL A 409 3.45 -14.34 29.28
CA VAL A 409 2.25 -15.19 29.22
C VAL A 409 1.16 -14.67 30.15
N LYS A 410 1.50 -14.33 31.41
CA LYS A 410 0.53 -13.77 32.37
C LYS A 410 -0.03 -12.43 31.90
N ARG A 411 0.82 -11.53 31.40
CA ARG A 411 0.43 -10.21 30.89
C ARG A 411 -0.56 -10.34 29.73
N LEU A 412 -0.26 -11.19 28.76
CA LEU A 412 -1.12 -11.43 27.60
C LEU A 412 -2.43 -12.14 27.98
N ALA A 413 -2.39 -13.09 28.92
CA ALA A 413 -3.59 -13.74 29.44
C ALA A 413 -4.52 -12.74 30.15
N GLN A 414 -3.97 -11.80 30.93
CA GLN A 414 -4.74 -10.72 31.53
C GLN A 414 -5.33 -9.79 30.46
N GLN A 415 -4.54 -9.43 29.44
CA GLN A 415 -5.01 -8.60 28.33
C GLN A 415 -6.15 -9.28 27.55
N TYR A 416 -6.03 -10.57 27.27
CA TYR A 416 -7.08 -11.37 26.63
C TYR A 416 -8.36 -11.36 27.45
N LYS A 417 -8.29 -11.69 28.75
CA LYS A 417 -9.44 -11.71 29.66
C LYS A 417 -10.14 -10.35 29.78
N ALA A 418 -9.35 -9.26 29.84
CA ALA A 418 -9.91 -7.90 29.88
C ALA A 418 -10.69 -7.53 28.61
N HIS A 419 -10.40 -8.21 27.50
CA HIS A 419 -11.03 -8.00 26.20
C HIS A 419 -11.87 -9.20 25.76
N GLU A 420 -12.20 -10.13 26.65
CA GLU A 420 -12.92 -11.35 26.30
C GLU A 420 -14.38 -11.01 25.98
N THR A 421 -14.80 -11.26 24.73
CA THR A 421 -16.18 -11.04 24.28
C THR A 421 -17.04 -12.29 24.40
N GLN A 422 -16.44 -13.46 24.21
CA GLN A 422 -17.04 -14.77 24.41
C GLN A 422 -15.95 -15.78 24.80
N PRO A 423 -16.30 -16.86 25.51
CA PRO A 423 -15.32 -17.88 25.89
C PRO A 423 -14.79 -18.62 24.67
N ILE A 424 -13.47 -18.69 24.54
CA ILE A 424 -12.77 -19.48 23.52
C ILE A 424 -12.01 -20.60 24.25
N PRO A 425 -12.54 -21.85 24.29
CA PRO A 425 -11.93 -22.94 25.04
C PRO A 425 -10.46 -23.20 24.69
N ALA A 426 -10.09 -23.03 23.42
CA ALA A 426 -8.71 -23.15 22.96
C ALA A 426 -7.75 -22.17 23.66
N MET A 427 -8.17 -20.91 23.85
CA MET A 427 -7.37 -19.89 24.54
C MET A 427 -7.16 -20.25 26.01
N ASN A 428 -8.19 -20.74 26.69
CA ASN A 428 -8.08 -21.15 28.09
C ASN A 428 -7.10 -22.32 28.26
N ARG A 429 -7.22 -23.37 27.43
CA ARG A 429 -6.28 -24.49 27.42
C ARG A 429 -4.85 -24.04 27.13
N LEU A 430 -4.68 -23.13 26.17
CA LEU A 430 -3.37 -22.62 25.76
C LEU A 430 -2.70 -21.80 26.87
N ILE A 431 -3.44 -20.95 27.58
CA ILE A 431 -2.92 -20.18 28.72
C ILE A 431 -2.40 -21.13 29.81
N GLU A 432 -3.19 -22.15 30.18
CA GLU A 432 -2.79 -23.15 31.18
C GLU A 432 -1.55 -23.93 30.73
N TRP A 433 -1.51 -24.34 29.46
CA TRP A 433 -0.40 -25.08 28.89
C TRP A 433 0.89 -24.26 28.85
N LEU A 434 0.84 -23.01 28.38
CA LEU A 434 2.01 -22.12 28.31
C LEU A 434 2.62 -21.88 29.70
N LEU A 435 1.79 -21.68 30.72
CA LEU A 435 2.26 -21.50 32.10
C LEU A 435 2.88 -22.77 32.69
N SER A 436 2.49 -23.95 32.21
CA SER A 436 2.98 -25.24 32.71
C SER A 436 4.22 -25.76 31.95
N HIS A 437 4.58 -25.16 30.81
CA HIS A 437 5.64 -25.64 29.91
C HIS A 437 6.66 -24.54 29.58
N LEU A 438 6.91 -23.63 30.52
CA LEU A 438 7.85 -22.54 30.34
C LEU A 438 9.26 -23.07 30.02
N PRO A 439 9.94 -22.54 28.99
CA PRO A 439 11.32 -22.91 28.68
C PRO A 439 12.27 -22.36 29.75
N GLU A 440 13.48 -22.94 29.81
CA GLU A 440 14.56 -22.41 30.65
C GLU A 440 14.92 -20.97 30.25
N GLN A 441 15.29 -20.17 31.24
CA GLN A 441 15.62 -18.77 31.02
C GLN A 441 16.92 -18.63 30.22
N GLN A 442 16.84 -17.91 29.09
CA GLN A 442 17.98 -17.63 28.23
C GLN A 442 18.49 -16.20 28.39
N LYS A 443 19.61 -15.89 27.72
CA LYS A 443 20.17 -14.53 27.67
C LYS A 443 19.16 -13.58 27.01
N ALA A 444 18.76 -12.56 27.75
CA ALA A 444 17.83 -11.56 27.22
C ALA A 444 18.52 -10.61 26.24
N THR A 445 17.84 -10.27 25.15
CA THR A 445 18.26 -9.30 24.14
C THR A 445 17.18 -8.24 23.94
N LEU A 446 17.49 -7.19 23.17
CA LEU A 446 16.47 -6.29 22.68
C LEU A 446 15.52 -7.04 21.74
N LEU A 447 14.23 -6.93 21.98
CA LEU A 447 13.16 -7.46 21.14
C LEU A 447 12.46 -6.31 20.41
N HIS A 448 12.16 -6.54 19.14
CA HIS A 448 11.24 -5.72 18.37
C HIS A 448 9.78 -5.92 18.83
N GLY A 449 9.40 -7.17 19.13
CA GLY A 449 8.08 -7.56 19.68
C GLY A 449 6.96 -7.74 18.65
N SER A 450 7.22 -7.42 17.38
CA SER A 450 6.31 -7.68 16.25
C SER A 450 7.05 -7.81 14.92
N PHE A 451 8.25 -8.39 14.94
CA PHE A 451 9.13 -8.41 13.79
C PHE A 451 8.56 -9.29 12.66
N ARG A 452 8.20 -8.65 11.54
CA ARG A 452 7.60 -9.28 10.36
C ARG A 452 7.98 -8.54 9.09
N LEU A 453 7.83 -9.19 7.93
CA LEU A 453 8.26 -8.65 6.64
C LEU A 453 7.62 -7.29 6.28
N ASN A 454 6.34 -7.09 6.64
CA ASN A 454 5.61 -5.84 6.38
C ASN A 454 6.03 -4.67 7.30
N ASN A 455 6.87 -4.93 8.29
CA ASN A 455 7.52 -3.90 9.11
C ASN A 455 8.89 -3.50 8.56
N LEU A 456 9.33 -4.08 7.43
CA LEU A 456 10.61 -3.80 6.82
C LEU A 456 10.43 -2.97 5.54
N VAL A 457 11.21 -1.89 5.44
CA VAL A 457 11.38 -1.14 4.20
C VAL A 457 12.63 -1.65 3.51
N PHE A 458 12.46 -2.31 2.38
CA PHE A 458 13.54 -2.78 1.52
C PHE A 458 13.95 -1.71 0.52
N ASP A 459 15.19 -1.76 0.08
CA ASP A 459 15.67 -0.97 -1.06
C ASP A 459 14.84 -1.28 -2.34
N SER A 460 14.69 -0.28 -3.21
CA SER A 460 13.86 -0.40 -4.41
C SER A 460 14.40 -1.41 -5.41
N GLU A 461 15.71 -1.62 -5.43
CA GLU A 461 16.38 -2.48 -6.41
C GLU A 461 17.05 -3.69 -5.75
N LYS A 462 17.45 -3.57 -4.49
CA LYS A 462 18.23 -4.62 -3.79
C LYS A 462 17.44 -5.27 -2.65
N PRO A 463 17.68 -6.56 -2.34
CA PRO A 463 17.11 -7.22 -1.16
C PRO A 463 17.87 -6.78 0.11
N LYS A 464 17.85 -5.48 0.42
CA LYS A 464 18.50 -4.89 1.59
C LYS A 464 17.51 -4.08 2.40
N VAL A 465 17.45 -4.33 3.71
CA VAL A 465 16.60 -3.54 4.61
C VAL A 465 17.21 -2.14 4.82
N ARG A 466 16.42 -1.12 4.51
CA ARG A 466 16.70 0.31 4.70
C ARG A 466 16.19 0.81 6.05
N ALA A 467 15.07 0.27 6.53
CA ALA A 467 14.49 0.65 7.81
C ALA A 467 13.60 -0.47 8.39
N VAL A 468 13.69 -0.64 9.71
CA VAL A 468 12.76 -1.43 10.53
C VAL A 468 11.76 -0.48 11.19
N LEU A 469 10.47 -0.73 10.96
CA LEU A 469 9.34 0.02 11.49
C LEU A 469 8.61 -0.81 12.55
N GLY A 470 7.72 -0.20 13.35
CA GLY A 470 6.81 -0.98 14.21
C GLY A 470 7.28 -1.23 15.66
N TRP A 471 8.20 -0.41 16.17
CA TRP A 471 8.80 -0.56 17.50
C TRP A 471 7.90 -0.28 18.72
N SER A 472 6.59 -0.20 18.57
CA SER A 472 5.69 0.13 19.70
C SER A 472 5.64 -0.95 20.78
N LEU A 473 5.98 -2.20 20.43
CA LEU A 473 5.97 -3.35 21.33
C LEU A 473 7.38 -3.77 21.78
N SER A 474 8.40 -2.92 21.54
CA SER A 474 9.78 -3.25 21.86
C SER A 474 10.01 -3.41 23.36
N THR A 475 10.78 -4.42 23.74
CA THR A 475 11.12 -4.74 25.13
C THR A 475 12.48 -5.46 25.19
N VAL A 476 12.92 -5.88 26.37
CA VAL A 476 14.11 -6.73 26.55
C VAL A 476 13.67 -8.08 27.10
N GLY A 477 13.99 -9.16 26.40
CA GLY A 477 13.46 -10.49 26.69
C GLY A 477 14.14 -11.59 25.90
N ASP A 478 13.48 -12.75 25.82
CA ASP A 478 14.00 -13.93 25.12
C ASP A 478 13.98 -13.70 23.58
N PRO A 479 15.14 -13.73 22.90
CA PRO A 479 15.22 -13.50 21.44
C PRO A 479 14.36 -14.45 20.61
N LEU A 480 14.08 -15.65 21.12
CA LEU A 480 13.37 -16.67 20.36
C LEU A 480 11.91 -16.34 20.14
N VAL A 481 11.35 -15.41 20.93
CA VAL A 481 10.02 -14.86 20.71
C VAL A 481 9.94 -14.15 19.35
N ASP A 482 10.87 -13.25 19.03
CA ASP A 482 10.85 -12.55 17.73
C ASP A 482 11.14 -13.50 16.56
N VAL A 483 12.00 -14.51 16.77
CA VAL A 483 12.31 -15.52 15.74
C VAL A 483 11.06 -16.37 15.42
N ALA A 484 10.36 -16.88 16.44
CA ALA A 484 9.13 -17.63 16.22
C ALA A 484 8.03 -16.75 15.60
N PHE A 485 7.92 -15.50 16.05
CA PHE A 485 6.93 -14.56 15.52
C PHE A 485 7.16 -14.26 14.03
N CYS A 486 8.41 -14.17 13.58
CA CYS A 486 8.71 -13.97 12.16
C CYS A 486 8.43 -15.23 11.30
N CYS A 487 8.57 -16.44 11.88
CA CYS A 487 8.28 -17.70 11.18
C CYS A 487 6.78 -18.01 11.08
N MET A 488 5.93 -17.29 11.82
CA MET A 488 4.48 -17.50 11.84
C MET A 488 3.85 -17.44 10.44
N SER A 489 4.34 -16.57 9.56
CA SER A 489 3.80 -16.40 8.20
C SER A 489 3.87 -17.66 7.35
N GLN A 490 4.77 -18.60 7.65
CA GLN A 490 4.91 -19.87 6.92
C GLN A 490 3.75 -20.85 7.16
N TYR A 491 2.94 -20.59 8.18
CA TYR A 491 1.83 -21.44 8.62
C TYR A 491 0.46 -20.78 8.44
N LEU A 492 0.41 -19.58 7.88
CA LEU A 492 -0.82 -18.82 7.61
C LEU A 492 -1.07 -18.80 6.11
N SER A 493 -2.33 -18.75 5.65
CA SER A 493 -2.62 -18.60 4.22
C SER A 493 -2.12 -17.25 3.69
N PRO A 494 -1.69 -17.15 2.41
CA PRO A 494 -1.40 -15.86 1.79
C PRO A 494 -2.59 -14.91 1.95
N ASN A 495 -2.33 -13.66 2.34
CA ASN A 495 -3.31 -12.57 2.45
C ASN A 495 -4.46 -12.75 3.47
N THR A 496 -4.40 -13.72 4.38
CA THR A 496 -5.38 -13.84 5.48
C THR A 496 -4.73 -14.25 6.80
N THR A 497 -5.43 -14.04 7.90
CA THR A 497 -5.12 -14.62 9.22
C THR A 497 -5.70 -16.03 9.38
N GLN A 498 -6.11 -16.70 8.31
CA GLN A 498 -6.70 -18.03 8.40
C GLN A 498 -5.61 -19.12 8.31
N PRO A 499 -5.69 -20.17 9.14
CA PRO A 499 -4.83 -21.35 9.01
C PRO A 499 -4.95 -21.90 7.60
N GLY A 500 -3.82 -21.94 6.88
CA GLY A 500 -3.74 -22.47 5.53
C GLY A 500 -2.85 -23.69 5.51
N ASN A 501 -3.19 -24.68 4.69
CA ASN A 501 -2.26 -25.76 4.36
C ASN A 501 -0.95 -25.14 3.86
N LYS A 502 0.14 -25.44 4.59
CA LYS A 502 1.55 -25.14 4.31
C LYS A 502 1.76 -24.13 3.18
N LEU A 503 2.25 -22.93 3.52
CA LEU A 503 3.17 -22.22 2.62
C LEU A 503 4.50 -23.00 2.54
N ALA A 504 4.43 -24.24 2.07
CA ALA A 504 5.47 -24.78 1.22
C ALA A 504 5.13 -24.29 -0.20
N SER A 505 5.01 -22.97 -0.39
CA SER A 505 5.25 -22.44 -1.73
C SER A 505 6.68 -22.84 -2.03
N VAL A 506 6.90 -23.54 -3.13
CA VAL A 506 8.15 -24.23 -3.50
C VAL A 506 9.39 -23.30 -3.54
N ASP A 507 9.20 -21.99 -3.31
CA ASP A 507 10.17 -20.94 -3.58
C ASP A 507 10.38 -19.93 -2.42
N ILE A 508 9.89 -20.18 -1.19
CA ILE A 508 10.28 -19.40 0.01
C ILE A 508 10.93 -20.29 1.07
N PRO A 509 11.86 -19.77 1.89
CA PRO A 509 12.47 -20.56 2.95
C PRO A 509 11.44 -21.03 4.00
N SER A 510 11.53 -22.31 4.34
CA SER A 510 10.80 -22.92 5.45
C SER A 510 11.16 -22.29 6.80
N ALA A 511 10.31 -22.48 7.81
CA ALA A 511 10.60 -22.02 9.17
C ALA A 511 11.90 -22.61 9.71
N GLU A 512 12.19 -23.86 9.34
CA GLU A 512 13.43 -24.58 9.67
C GLU A 512 14.65 -23.91 9.01
N GLU A 513 14.58 -23.54 7.73
CA GLU A 513 15.67 -22.83 7.04
C GLU A 513 15.90 -21.42 7.60
N LEU A 514 14.84 -20.68 7.90
CA LEU A 514 14.95 -19.36 8.56
C LEU A 514 15.61 -19.48 9.94
N PHE A 515 15.26 -20.53 10.68
CA PHE A 515 15.86 -20.87 11.96
C PHE A 515 17.34 -21.22 11.83
N GLU A 516 17.73 -22.02 10.84
CA GLU A 516 19.14 -22.37 10.59
C GLU A 516 19.96 -21.13 10.24
N LEU A 517 19.42 -20.21 9.42
CA LEU A 517 20.05 -18.93 9.11
C LEU A 517 20.29 -18.10 10.37
N TYR A 518 19.28 -17.98 11.23
CA TYR A 518 19.39 -17.25 12.49
C TYR A 518 20.42 -17.89 13.43
N SER A 519 20.37 -19.21 13.60
CA SER A 519 21.25 -19.96 14.50
C SER A 519 22.70 -19.87 14.06
N LYS A 520 22.97 -20.03 12.76
CA LYS A 520 24.31 -19.86 12.19
C LYS A 520 24.84 -18.45 12.40
N ALA A 521 23.99 -17.43 12.23
CA ALA A 521 24.39 -16.04 12.42
C ALA A 521 24.65 -15.71 13.91
N MET A 522 23.89 -16.29 14.83
CA MET A 522 23.99 -16.03 16.26
C MET A 522 24.89 -17.01 17.02
N GLY A 523 25.45 -18.01 16.34
CA GLY A 523 26.32 -19.03 16.94
C GLY A 523 25.59 -19.99 17.87
N LEU A 524 24.32 -20.31 17.57
CA LEU A 524 23.50 -21.24 18.34
C LEU A 524 23.60 -22.65 17.73
N GLU A 525 23.82 -23.66 18.57
CA GLU A 525 23.88 -25.07 18.14
C GLU A 525 22.49 -25.68 17.94
N SER A 526 21.51 -25.28 18.75
CA SER A 526 20.11 -25.66 18.61
C SER A 526 19.19 -24.69 19.36
N ILE A 527 17.89 -24.67 19.02
CA ILE A 527 16.86 -24.04 19.84
C ILE A 527 16.04 -25.14 20.53
N PRO A 528 16.13 -25.29 21.87
CA PRO A 528 15.22 -26.15 22.60
C PRO A 528 13.81 -25.54 22.60
N HIS A 529 12.79 -26.39 22.72
CA HIS A 529 11.40 -25.96 22.88
C HIS A 529 10.82 -25.07 21.77
N TRP A 530 11.27 -25.22 20.51
CA TRP A 530 10.77 -24.44 19.37
C TRP A 530 9.23 -24.40 19.27
N GLN A 531 8.57 -25.52 19.53
CA GLN A 531 7.11 -25.60 19.44
C GLN A 531 6.41 -24.77 20.53
N PHE A 532 7.04 -24.57 21.69
CA PHE A 532 6.55 -23.63 22.70
C PHE A 532 6.54 -22.20 22.16
N TYR A 533 7.64 -21.74 21.54
CA TYR A 533 7.72 -20.37 21.01
C TYR A 533 6.76 -20.14 19.83
N MET A 534 6.53 -21.15 19.00
CA MET A 534 5.49 -21.10 17.96
C MET A 534 4.09 -21.01 18.57
N ALA A 535 3.75 -21.87 19.54
CA ALA A 535 2.46 -21.82 20.24
C ALA A 535 2.24 -20.45 20.92
N PHE A 536 3.29 -19.93 21.56
CA PHE A 536 3.30 -18.60 22.17
C PHE A 536 3.10 -17.49 21.13
N SER A 537 3.71 -17.58 19.95
CA SER A 537 3.54 -16.57 18.89
C SER A 537 2.11 -16.50 18.36
N PHE A 538 1.46 -17.65 18.15
CA PHE A 538 0.05 -17.70 17.76
C PHE A 538 -0.88 -17.22 18.89
N PHE A 539 -0.56 -17.54 20.15
CA PHE A 539 -1.25 -16.97 21.31
C PHE A 539 -1.19 -15.43 21.29
N CYS A 540 0.00 -14.84 21.14
CA CYS A 540 0.17 -13.39 21.01
C CYS A 540 -0.71 -12.82 19.89
N GLN A 541 -0.72 -13.46 18.72
CA GLN A 541 -1.51 -13.01 17.58
C GLN A 541 -3.03 -13.09 17.85
N ALA A 542 -3.51 -14.13 18.55
CA ALA A 542 -4.91 -14.23 18.98
C ALA A 542 -5.30 -13.11 19.95
N VAL A 543 -4.43 -12.79 20.93
CA VAL A 543 -4.66 -11.67 21.87
C VAL A 543 -4.72 -10.32 21.14
N ILE A 544 -3.85 -10.10 20.15
CA ILE A 544 -3.86 -8.88 19.33
C ILE A 544 -5.18 -8.77 18.54
N LEU A 545 -5.64 -9.87 17.93
CA LEU A 545 -6.92 -9.89 17.20
C LEU A 545 -8.10 -9.61 18.13
N GLN A 546 -8.11 -10.16 19.35
CA GLN A 546 -9.15 -9.89 20.35
C GLN A 546 -9.20 -8.41 20.76
N ALA A 547 -8.05 -7.81 21.05
CA ALA A 547 -7.98 -6.39 21.41
C ALA A 547 -8.44 -5.49 20.25
N ASN A 548 -8.06 -5.83 19.01
CA ASN A 548 -8.50 -5.11 17.83
C ASN A 548 -10.00 -5.24 17.59
N HIS A 549 -10.58 -6.44 17.77
CA HIS A 549 -12.02 -6.70 17.61
C HIS A 549 -12.87 -5.79 18.50
N ILE A 550 -12.45 -5.56 19.75
CA ILE A 550 -13.15 -4.63 20.66
C ILE A 550 -12.99 -3.17 20.22
N SER A 551 -11.78 -2.75 19.84
CA SER A 551 -11.57 -1.41 19.28
C SER A 551 -12.34 -1.20 17.96
N SER A 552 -12.66 -2.29 17.26
CA SER A 552 -13.26 -2.31 15.93
C SER A 552 -14.68 -2.91 15.92
N LEU A 553 -15.54 -2.62 16.89
CA LEU A 553 -17.01 -2.84 16.76
C LEU A 553 -17.66 -2.11 15.54
N LYS A 554 -16.85 -1.64 14.57
CA LYS A 554 -17.20 -1.16 13.23
C LYS A 554 -16.43 -1.81 12.05
N VAL A 555 -15.50 -2.77 12.22
CA VAL A 555 -14.86 -3.51 11.09
C VAL A 555 -14.58 -4.97 11.45
N THR A 556 -14.92 -5.83 10.48
CA THR A 556 -14.89 -7.30 10.37
C THR A 556 -13.54 -7.98 10.66
N ALA A 557 -13.18 -8.21 11.92
CA ALA A 557 -12.42 -9.41 12.29
C ALA A 557 -13.41 -10.32 13.04
N GLY A 558 -13.72 -11.48 12.47
CA GLY A 558 -14.72 -12.38 13.05
C GLY A 558 -14.13 -13.11 14.24
N THR A 559 -14.93 -13.44 15.26
CA THR A 559 -14.47 -14.26 16.39
C THR A 559 -13.82 -15.58 15.95
N ARG A 560 -14.17 -16.06 14.75
CA ARG A 560 -13.55 -17.19 14.06
C ARG A 560 -12.04 -17.05 13.84
N ASP A 561 -11.53 -15.87 13.46
CA ASP A 561 -10.09 -15.67 13.21
C ASP A 561 -9.28 -15.84 14.51
N ILE A 562 -9.88 -15.48 15.65
CA ILE A 562 -9.28 -15.60 16.99
C ILE A 562 -9.23 -17.06 17.42
N GLU A 563 -10.33 -17.78 17.22
CA GLU A 563 -10.44 -19.20 17.51
C GLU A 563 -9.51 -20.04 16.63
N ASP A 564 -9.43 -19.73 15.34
CA ASP A 564 -8.53 -20.39 14.38
C ASP A 564 -7.05 -20.24 14.79
N MET A 565 -6.64 -19.04 15.24
CA MET A 565 -5.29 -18.79 15.78
C MET A 565 -5.03 -19.59 17.07
N ALA A 566 -6.02 -19.63 17.96
CA ALA A 566 -5.90 -20.36 19.22
C ALA A 566 -5.81 -21.89 19.01
N GLU A 567 -6.57 -22.44 18.07
CA GLU A 567 -6.51 -23.86 17.72
C GLU A 567 -5.18 -24.21 17.01
N LEU A 568 -4.68 -23.34 16.13
CA LEU A 568 -3.35 -23.55 15.53
C LEU A 568 -2.25 -23.52 16.59
N ALA A 569 -2.30 -22.59 17.55
CA ALA A 569 -1.40 -22.56 18.69
C ALA A 569 -1.46 -23.86 19.50
N TRP A 570 -2.66 -24.40 19.71
CA TRP A 570 -2.89 -25.65 20.43
C TRP A 570 -2.24 -26.85 19.71
N VAL A 571 -2.26 -26.89 18.37
CA VAL A 571 -1.55 -27.92 17.57
C VAL A 571 -0.04 -27.93 17.84
N PHE A 572 0.56 -26.77 18.08
CA PHE A 572 1.98 -26.67 18.43
C PHE A 572 2.23 -27.10 19.89
N ALA A 573 1.37 -26.67 20.82
CA ALA A 573 1.42 -27.08 22.22
C ALA A 573 1.39 -28.61 22.39
N ILE A 574 0.48 -29.31 21.69
CA ILE A 574 0.40 -30.78 21.78
C ILE A 574 1.66 -31.47 21.24
N LYS A 575 2.26 -30.96 20.17
CA LYS A 575 3.49 -31.54 19.58
C LYS A 575 4.67 -31.47 20.55
N GLU A 576 4.81 -30.37 21.28
CA GLU A 576 5.83 -30.22 22.31
C GLU A 576 5.60 -31.19 23.47
N GLY A 577 4.34 -31.33 23.92
CA GLY A 577 3.96 -32.30 24.94
C GLY A 577 4.38 -33.73 24.58
N PHE A 578 4.21 -34.15 23.33
CA PHE A 578 4.68 -35.46 22.85
C PHE A 578 6.21 -35.59 22.85
N ARG A 579 6.94 -34.51 22.53
CA ARG A 579 8.41 -34.52 22.55
C ARG A 579 8.94 -34.67 23.99
N ILE A 580 8.38 -33.92 24.93
CA ILE A 580 8.74 -34.01 26.36
C ILE A 580 8.45 -35.42 26.89
N PHE A 581 7.28 -35.97 26.59
CA PHE A 581 6.90 -37.31 27.04
C PHE A 581 7.82 -38.43 26.48
N ASN A 582 8.30 -38.28 25.25
CA ASN A 582 9.28 -39.20 24.66
C ASN A 582 10.71 -39.03 25.20
N ALA A 583 11.04 -37.87 25.76
CA ALA A 583 12.34 -37.57 26.35
C ALA A 583 12.45 -37.97 27.83
N VAL A 584 11.33 -38.25 28.52
CA VAL A 584 11.36 -38.82 29.87
C VAL A 584 11.95 -40.25 29.78
N PRO A 585 13.03 -40.58 30.51
CA PRO A 585 13.53 -41.94 30.56
C PRO A 585 12.40 -42.86 31.01
N ARG A 586 12.02 -43.84 30.18
CA ARG A 586 11.11 -44.89 30.62
C ARG A 586 11.70 -45.46 31.90
N ALA A 587 11.00 -45.30 33.02
CA ALA A 587 11.41 -45.87 34.29
C ALA A 587 11.80 -47.33 34.04
N ALA A 588 13.06 -47.67 34.36
CA ALA A 588 13.55 -49.03 34.25
C ALA A 588 12.64 -49.91 35.13
N GLY A 589 11.80 -50.70 34.47
CA GLY A 589 10.85 -51.59 35.10
C GLY A 589 11.44 -52.99 35.18
N SER A 590 11.47 -53.49 36.42
CA SER A 590 11.86 -54.81 36.97
C SER A 590 13.34 -55.16 37.00
#